data_AF-A0A957VWM3-F1
#
_entry.id   AF-A0A957VWM3-F1
#
_cell.length_a   1.000
_cell.length_b   1.000
_cell.length_c   1.000
_cell.angle_alpha   90.00
_cell.angle_beta   90.00
_cell.angle_gamma   90.00
#
_symmetry.space_group_name_H-M   'P 1'
#
loop_
_entity.id
_entity.type
_entity.pdbx_description
1 polymer ?
#
loop_
_entity_poly.entity_id
_entity_poly.type
_entity_poly.pdbx_seq_one_letter_code
_entity_poly.pdbx_strand_id
1 'polypeptide(L)' 'MNAKEHEELLSALNARFEKNMNRHEGLEWAEVQAKLEAKPEKLGSLNEMERTGGEPDVVGYDDETGEYIFYDCS' A
#
# COMPACT_ATOMS: atom_id res chain seq x y z
N MET A 1 -3.92 14.03 7.02
CA MET A 1 -2.93 13.06 7.49
C MET A 1 -1.70 13.84 7.92
N ASN A 2 -1.24 13.64 9.15
CA ASN A 2 0.01 14.24 9.61
C ASN A 2 1.21 13.36 9.19
N ALA A 3 2.43 13.90 9.20
CA ALA A 3 3.65 13.18 8.83
C ALA A 3 3.81 11.86 9.61
N LYS A 4 3.39 11.83 10.88
CA LYS A 4 3.48 10.65 11.73
C LYS A 4 2.51 9.53 11.32
N GLU A 5 1.26 9.86 11.04
CA GLU A 5 0.28 8.88 10.53
C GLU A 5 0.75 8.30 9.19
N HIS A 6 1.40 9.14 8.38
CA HIS A 6 1.94 8.75 7.08
C HIS A 6 3.04 7.71 7.20
N GLU A 7 4.02 7.95 8.07
CA GLU A 7 5.10 6.99 8.35
C GLU A 7 4.56 5.69 8.97
N GLU A 8 3.61 5.78 9.89
CA GLU A 8 2.99 4.61 10.53
C GLU A 8 2.25 3.73 9.50
N LEU A 9 1.48 4.34 8.60
CA LEU A 9 0.79 3.62 7.51
C LEU A 9 1.79 2.96 6.56
N LEU A 10 2.79 3.69 6.08
CA LEU A 10 3.80 3.15 5.17
C LEU A 10 4.58 1.99 5.83
N SER A 11 4.93 2.12 7.11
CA SER A 11 5.59 1.05 7.85
C SER A 11 4.71 -0.18 8.00
N ALA A 12 3.40 -0.01 8.25
CA ALA A 12 2.46 -1.12 8.36
C ALA A 12 2.28 -1.84 7.02
N LEU A 13 2.10 -1.09 5.93
CA LEU A 13 1.99 -1.62 4.58
C LEU A 13 3.28 -2.33 4.14
N ASN A 14 4.47 -1.77 4.45
CA ASN A 14 5.74 -2.42 4.13
C ASN A 14 5.86 -3.77 4.84
N ALA A 15 5.57 -3.82 6.15
CA ALA A 15 5.66 -5.04 6.91
C ALA A 15 4.71 -6.13 6.37
N ARG A 16 3.53 -5.76 5.85
CA ARG A 16 2.60 -6.68 5.20
C ARG A 16 3.11 -7.14 3.84
N PHE A 17 3.59 -6.21 3.01
CA PHE A 17 4.15 -6.51 1.71
C PHE A 17 5.34 -7.48 1.81
N GLU A 18 6.27 -7.24 2.72
CA GLU A 18 7.41 -8.13 2.98
C GLU A 18 6.95 -9.51 3.48
N LYS A 19 5.94 -9.54 4.36
CA LYS A 19 5.38 -10.79 4.88
C LYS A 19 4.65 -11.60 3.78
N ASN A 20 4.04 -10.92 2.82
CA ASN A 20 3.27 -11.51 1.74
C ASN A 20 4.01 -11.49 0.39
N MET A 21 5.34 -11.29 0.39
CA MET A 21 6.15 -11.11 -0.81
C MET A 21 5.99 -12.24 -1.85
N ASN A 22 5.58 -13.43 -1.41
CA ASN A 22 5.21 -14.56 -2.26
C ASN A 22 3.98 -14.31 -3.16
N ARG A 23 3.13 -13.33 -2.83
CA ARG A 23 1.97 -12.90 -3.64
C ARG A 23 2.35 -11.79 -4.64
N HIS A 24 3.55 -11.25 -4.51
CA HIS A 24 4.01 -10.04 -5.20
C HIS A 24 5.32 -10.30 -5.95
N GLU A 25 5.51 -11.51 -6.50
CA GLU A 25 6.74 -11.86 -7.24
C GLU A 25 6.96 -10.88 -8.41
N GLY A 26 8.05 -10.11 -8.34
CA GLY A 26 8.42 -9.11 -9.33
C GLY A 26 8.04 -7.67 -8.99
N LEU A 27 7.41 -7.41 -7.83
CA LEU A 27 7.15 -6.05 -7.34
C LEU A 27 8.17 -5.65 -6.28
N GLU A 28 8.72 -4.44 -6.41
CA GLU A 28 9.58 -3.86 -5.38
C GLU A 28 8.80 -2.86 -4.50
N TRP A 29 8.94 -3.00 -3.19
CA TRP A 29 8.31 -2.09 -2.23
C TRP A 29 8.72 -0.62 -2.48
N ALA A 30 9.96 -0.38 -2.89
CA ALA A 30 10.44 0.97 -3.20
C ALA A 30 9.62 1.64 -4.31
N GLU A 31 9.20 0.89 -5.33
CA GLU A 31 8.36 1.40 -6.41
C GLU A 31 6.92 1.65 -5.95
N VAL A 32 6.39 0.74 -5.11
CA VAL A 32 5.07 0.89 -4.46
C VAL A 32 5.03 2.15 -3.61
N GLN A 33 6.03 2.32 -2.73
CA GLN A 33 6.13 3.48 -1.84
C GLN A 33 6.22 4.77 -2.65
N ALA A 34 7.08 4.85 -3.67
CA ALA A 34 7.21 6.05 -4.50
C ALA A 34 5.88 6.42 -5.19
N LYS A 35 5.11 5.43 -5.65
CA LYS A 35 3.78 5.66 -6.25
C LYS A 35 2.73 6.10 -5.23
N LEU A 36 2.77 5.54 -4.02
CA LEU A 36 1.90 5.93 -2.92
C LEU A 36 2.16 7.36 -2.45
N GLU A 37 3.43 7.72 -2.28
CA GLU A 37 3.85 9.08 -1.92
C GLU A 37 3.51 10.09 -3.01
N ALA A 38 3.54 9.68 -4.29
CA ALA A 38 3.12 10.51 -5.41
C ALA A 38 1.58 10.67 -5.53
N LYS A 39 0.78 9.84 -4.83
CA LYS A 39 -0.70 9.83 -4.88
C LYS A 39 -1.30 9.98 -3.48
N PRO A 40 -1.25 11.18 -2.87
CA PRO A 40 -1.74 11.43 -1.51
C PRO A 40 -3.23 11.11 -1.32
N GLU A 41 -4.03 11.19 -2.38
CA GLU A 41 -5.44 10.79 -2.39
C GLU A 41 -5.66 9.29 -2.12
N LYS A 42 -4.89 8.40 -2.78
CA LYS A 42 -4.95 6.95 -2.57
C LYS A 42 -4.47 6.59 -1.17
N LEU A 43 -3.41 7.25 -0.72
CA LEU A 43 -2.84 7.05 0.59
C LEU A 43 -3.82 7.43 1.72
N GLY A 44 -4.60 8.49 1.51
CA GLY A 44 -5.71 8.85 2.41
C GLY A 44 -6.78 7.75 2.50
N SER A 45 -7.15 7.12 1.38
CA SER A 45 -8.08 5.99 1.39
C SER A 45 -7.52 4.77 2.12
N LEU A 46 -6.24 4.44 1.91
CA LEU A 46 -5.58 3.33 2.62
C LEU A 46 -5.50 3.57 4.13
N ASN A 47 -5.23 4.81 4.53
CA ASN A 47 -5.24 5.19 5.94
C ASN A 47 -6.60 4.97 6.58
N GLU A 48 -7.68 5.34 5.90
CA GLU A 48 -9.03 5.13 6.43
C GLU A 48 -9.36 3.62 6.52
N MET A 49 -8.97 2.82 5.52
CA MET A 49 -9.13 1.37 5.56
C MET A 49 -8.40 0.76 6.77
N GLU A 50 -7.14 1.15 6.98
CA GLU A 50 -6.34 0.72 8.13
C GLU A 50 -6.97 1.16 9.46
N ARG A 51 -7.44 2.41 9.56
CA ARG A 51 -8.09 2.95 10.76
C ARG A 51 -9.39 2.24 11.12
N THR A 52 -10.11 1.74 10.12
CA THR A 52 -11.34 0.96 10.34
C THR A 52 -11.07 -0.51 10.69
N GLY A 53 -9.80 -0.93 10.72
CA GLY A 53 -9.40 -2.31 11.03
C GLY A 53 -9.46 -3.23 9.82
N GLY A 54 -9.53 -2.69 8.60
CA GLY A 54 -9.28 -3.46 7.39
C GLY A 54 -7.80 -3.82 7.26
N GLU A 55 -7.50 -4.74 6.36
CA GLU A 55 -6.13 -5.17 6.05
C GLU A 55 -5.83 -4.91 4.57
N PRO A 56 -5.72 -3.64 4.14
CA PRO A 56 -5.37 -3.33 2.77
C PRO A 56 -3.97 -3.86 2.46
N ASP A 57 -3.85 -4.58 1.36
CA ASP A 57 -2.59 -5.09 0.84
C ASP A 57 -2.52 -4.92 -0.68
N VAL A 58 -1.30 -4.87 -1.23
CA VAL A 58 -1.05 -4.70 -2.66
C VAL A 58 -1.30 -6.03 -3.37
N VAL A 59 -2.46 -6.24 -3.98
CA VAL A 59 -2.74 -7.54 -4.62
C VAL A 59 -2.26 -7.65 -6.06
N GLY A 60 -1.84 -6.56 -6.68
CA GLY A 60 -1.33 -6.59 -8.04
C GLY A 60 -0.85 -5.24 -8.54
N TYR A 61 -0.25 -5.28 -9.72
CA TYR A 61 0.17 -4.12 -10.48
C TYR A 61 -0.47 -4.21 -11.86
N ASP A 62 -1.08 -3.11 -12.28
CA ASP A 62 -1.62 -2.96 -13.63
C ASP A 62 -0.56 -2.28 -14.50
N ASP A 63 0.07 -3.06 -15.38
CA ASP A 63 1.09 -2.59 -16.32
C ASP A 63 0.54 -1.61 -17.37
N GLU A 64 -0.76 -1.65 -17.70
CA GLU A 64 -1.36 -0.76 -18.70
C GLU A 64 -1.51 0.67 -18.15
N THR A 65 -1.87 0.79 -16.87
CA THR A 65 -2.07 2.08 -16.19
C THR A 65 -0.87 2.50 -15.33
N GLY A 66 0.05 1.57 -15.05
CA GLY A 66 1.18 1.75 -14.15
C GLY A 66 0.75 1.98 -12.70
N GLU A 67 -0.36 1.36 -12.29
CA GLU A 67 -0.98 1.53 -10.98
C GLU A 67 -0.94 0.25 -10.13
N TYR A 68 -0.71 0.42 -8.83
CA TYR A 68 -0.89 -0.66 -7.85
C TYR A 68 -2.35 -0.79 -7.44
N ILE A 69 -2.81 -2.04 -7.39
CA ILE A 69 -4.14 -2.43 -6.95
C ILE A 69 -4.06 -2.82 -5.48
N PHE A 70 -4.80 -2.11 -4.64
CA PHE A 70 -4.95 -2.41 -3.22
C PHE A 70 -6.30 -3.08 -2.98
N TYR A 71 -6.31 -4.12 -2.16
CA TYR A 71 -7.52 -4.85 -1.82
C TYR A 71 -7.54 -5.18 -0.33
N ASP A 72 -8.71 -5.06 0.29
CA ASP A 72 -8.93 -5.43 1.68
C ASP A 72 -9.09 -6.95 1.79
N CYS A 73 -8.14 -7.60 2.45
CA CYS A 73 -8.12 -9.06 2.57
C CYS A 73 -8.81 -9.58 3.85
N SER A 74 -9.71 -8.80 4.48
CA SER A 74 -10.51 -9.19 5.65
C SER A 74 -11.43 -10.39 5.44
#